data_AF-A0A7S1RQ29-F1
#
_entry.id   AF-A0A7S1RQ29-F1
#
_cell.length_a   1.000
_cell.length_b   1.000
_cell.length_c   1.000
_cell.angle_alpha   90.00
_cell.angle_beta   90.00
_cell.angle_gamma   90.00
#
_symmetry.space_group_name_H-M   'P 1'
#
loop_
_entity.id
_entity.type
_entity.pdbx_description
1 polymer ?
#
loop_
_entity_poly.entity_id
_entity_poly.type
_entity_poly.pdbx_seq_one_letter_code
_entity_poly.pdbx_strand_id
1 'polypeptide(L)'
;WDSSNEPASCHAPWVVRIGAVTAAAFCCIQSSYLFGLIGLSKDYQNIICLIDVDWAITHGMDLFGLRGIRLLVVLSYLATMLAVALAGLGCVASKWQAATPICIYFCGSAILAVFFFCMFGQAVTFSAVLEPVIERQGQEFCNATLHWTYSAALRCSMSVPSAALPAGMAMTKCGDECLQRVELLQRLGGCDLLDVLCHRYAYESLGTGMCVVEGAIKASNHAIKSYPGQQISEQCCKLACDTRVRCQGYAYDAVNQTCSVF
;
A
#
# COMPACT_ATOMS: atom_id res chain seq x y z
N TRP A 1 17.23 -67.96 -8.75
CA TRP A 1 17.32 -67.23 -7.48
C TRP A 1 18.60 -66.42 -7.57
N ASP A 2 18.53 -65.25 -8.22
CA ASP A 2 19.63 -64.29 -8.27
C ASP A 2 19.33 -63.19 -7.26
N SER A 3 20.21 -63.07 -6.28
CA SER A 3 20.07 -62.30 -5.05
C SER A 3 20.92 -61.03 -5.06
N SER A 4 20.92 -60.25 -6.15
CA SER A 4 21.79 -59.07 -6.26
C SER A 4 21.24 -57.88 -7.05
N ASN A 5 19.95 -57.85 -7.40
CA ASN A 5 19.30 -56.61 -7.83
C ASN A 5 18.71 -55.90 -6.61
N GLU A 6 19.58 -55.28 -5.80
CA GLU A 6 19.12 -54.20 -4.93
C GLU A 6 18.51 -53.12 -5.85
N PRO A 7 17.23 -52.78 -5.71
CA PRO A 7 16.62 -51.74 -6.52
C PRO A 7 17.40 -50.47 -6.27
N ALA A 8 18.05 -49.95 -7.32
CA ALA A 8 18.85 -48.74 -7.30
C ALA A 8 18.12 -47.70 -6.45
N SER A 9 18.64 -47.43 -5.26
CA SER A 9 18.03 -46.53 -4.31
C SER A 9 18.01 -45.16 -4.97
N CYS A 10 16.84 -44.77 -5.47
CA CYS A 10 16.58 -43.43 -5.96
C CYS A 10 16.57 -42.49 -4.75
N HIS A 11 17.75 -42.27 -4.19
CA HIS A 11 18.00 -41.13 -3.33
C HIS A 11 17.76 -39.91 -4.20
N ALA A 12 16.57 -39.32 -4.07
CA ALA A 12 16.31 -37.99 -4.56
C ALA A 12 17.52 -37.13 -4.13
N PRO A 13 18.20 -36.44 -5.07
CA PRO A 13 19.38 -35.66 -4.77
C PRO A 13 19.07 -34.78 -3.57
N TRP A 14 19.98 -34.72 -2.60
CA TRP A 14 19.82 -33.90 -1.40
C TRP A 14 19.40 -32.46 -1.74
N VAL A 15 19.83 -31.96 -2.91
CA VAL A 15 19.45 -30.68 -3.51
C VAL A 15 17.92 -30.52 -3.67
N VAL A 16 17.22 -31.57 -4.11
CA VAL A 16 15.75 -31.53 -4.32
C VAL A 16 15.02 -31.42 -2.99
N ARG A 17 15.51 -32.12 -1.96
CA ARG A 17 14.92 -32.09 -0.61
C ARG A 17 15.10 -30.74 0.04
N ILE A 18 16.30 -30.18 -0.02
CA ILE A 18 16.59 -28.85 0.52
C ILE A 18 15.78 -27.81 -0.23
N GLY A 19 15.75 -27.86 -1.57
CA GLY A 19 15.00 -26.92 -2.41
C GLY A 19 13.50 -26.91 -2.11
N ALA A 20 12.88 -28.08 -1.92
CA ALA A 20 11.45 -28.16 -1.59
C ALA A 20 11.15 -27.55 -0.20
N VAL A 21 11.99 -27.84 0.79
CA VAL A 21 11.82 -27.30 2.15
C VAL A 21 12.05 -25.79 2.19
N THR A 22 13.09 -25.29 1.52
CA THR A 22 13.37 -23.86 1.47
C THR A 22 12.30 -23.09 0.70
N ALA A 23 11.81 -23.62 -0.41
CA ALA A 23 10.70 -23.02 -1.16
C ALA A 23 9.41 -22.97 -0.31
N ALA A 24 9.05 -24.07 0.35
CA ALA A 24 7.88 -24.10 1.23
C ALA A 24 8.00 -23.12 2.40
N ALA A 25 9.16 -23.05 3.05
CA ALA A 25 9.43 -22.11 4.13
C ALA A 25 9.34 -20.65 3.64
N PHE A 26 9.93 -20.34 2.48
CA PHE A 26 9.85 -19.01 1.88
C PHE A 26 8.41 -18.63 1.54
N CYS A 27 7.63 -19.53 0.94
CA CYS A 27 6.21 -19.30 0.67
C CYS A 27 5.41 -19.05 1.95
N CYS A 28 5.68 -19.80 3.04
CA CYS A 28 5.01 -19.58 4.32
C CYS A 28 5.32 -18.20 4.91
N ILE A 29 6.59 -17.81 4.91
CA ILE A 29 7.03 -16.50 5.42
C ILE A 29 6.41 -15.38 4.59
N GLN A 30 6.51 -15.46 3.27
CA GLN A 30 5.97 -14.45 2.36
C GLN A 30 4.45 -14.32 2.51
N SER A 31 3.74 -15.44 2.66
CA SER A 31 2.28 -15.43 2.80
C SER A 31 1.83 -14.92 4.16
N SER A 32 2.56 -15.25 5.22
CA SER A 32 2.31 -14.70 6.56
C SER A 32 2.58 -13.20 6.60
N TYR A 33 3.64 -12.74 5.92
CA TYR A 33 3.96 -11.32 5.80
C TYR A 33 2.90 -10.57 5.00
N LEU A 34 2.49 -11.10 3.85
CA LEU A 34 1.39 -10.55 3.05
C LEU A 34 0.09 -10.50 3.85
N PHE A 35 -0.26 -11.57 4.57
CA PHE A 35 -1.44 -11.61 5.40
C PHE A 35 -1.37 -10.60 6.56
N GLY A 36 -0.20 -10.43 7.19
CA GLY A 36 0.01 -9.42 8.22
C GLY A 36 -0.14 -8.00 7.67
N LEU A 37 0.50 -7.69 6.55
CA LEU A 37 0.40 -6.39 5.89
C LEU A 37 -1.02 -6.08 5.42
N ILE A 38 -1.65 -7.02 4.71
CA ILE A 38 -2.97 -6.82 4.09
C ILE A 38 -4.10 -6.92 5.12
N GLY A 39 -4.02 -7.90 6.01
CA GLY A 39 -5.09 -8.24 6.94
C GLY A 39 -5.10 -7.38 8.21
N LEU A 40 -3.94 -6.89 8.67
CA LEU A 40 -3.83 -6.17 9.95
C LEU A 40 -3.46 -4.70 9.83
N SER A 41 -2.95 -4.23 8.68
CA SER A 41 -2.69 -2.80 8.53
C SER A 41 -4.00 -2.04 8.30
N LYS A 42 -4.23 -1.02 9.13
CA LYS A 42 -5.32 -0.05 8.91
C LYS A 42 -5.15 0.67 7.58
N ASP A 43 -3.90 0.85 7.14
CA ASP A 43 -3.56 1.52 5.89
C ASP A 43 -4.08 0.75 4.68
N TYR A 44 -4.04 -0.59 4.69
CA TYR A 44 -4.60 -1.38 3.59
C TYR A 44 -6.13 -1.27 3.51
N GLN A 45 -6.82 -1.14 4.65
CA GLN A 45 -8.26 -0.85 4.63
C GLN A 45 -8.53 0.52 4.00
N ASN A 46 -7.73 1.54 4.32
CA ASN A 46 -7.86 2.86 3.70
C ASN A 46 -7.63 2.81 2.19
N ILE A 47 -6.65 2.02 1.72
CA ILE A 47 -6.40 1.82 0.28
C ILE A 47 -7.58 1.10 -0.39
N ILE A 48 -8.07 -0.01 0.17
CA ILE A 48 -9.26 -0.70 -0.35
C ILE A 48 -10.43 0.27 -0.46
N CYS A 49 -10.65 1.07 0.59
CA CYS A 49 -11.72 2.06 0.64
C CYS A 49 -11.56 3.13 -0.45
N LEU A 50 -10.32 3.59 -0.70
CA LEU A 50 -10.01 4.55 -1.76
C LEU A 50 -10.31 3.98 -3.15
N ILE A 51 -10.03 2.68 -3.37
CA ILE A 51 -10.35 2.02 -4.64
C ILE A 51 -11.88 1.86 -4.78
N ASP A 52 -12.59 1.53 -3.70
CA ASP A 52 -14.06 1.45 -3.70
C ASP A 52 -14.68 2.82 -4.09
N VAL A 53 -14.03 3.93 -3.72
CA VAL A 53 -14.45 5.28 -4.14
C VAL A 53 -14.39 5.45 -5.63
N ASP A 54 -13.24 5.15 -6.22
CA ASP A 54 -13.03 5.34 -7.66
C ASP A 54 -14.05 4.52 -8.45
N TRP A 55 -14.27 3.28 -8.01
CA TRP A 55 -15.18 2.34 -8.65
C TRP A 55 -16.64 2.80 -8.60
N ALA A 56 -17.10 3.28 -7.44
CA ALA A 56 -18.46 3.81 -7.29
C ALA A 56 -18.72 5.01 -8.23
N ILE A 57 -17.68 5.79 -8.54
CA ILE A 57 -17.77 6.97 -9.41
C ILE A 57 -17.72 6.58 -10.89
N THR A 58 -16.88 5.61 -11.29
CA THR A 58 -16.65 5.28 -12.71
C THR A 58 -17.72 4.42 -13.39
N HIS A 59 -18.85 4.09 -12.73
CA HIS A 59 -20.08 3.55 -13.35
C HIS A 59 -19.88 2.56 -14.52
N GLY A 60 -19.17 1.44 -14.32
CA GLY A 60 -19.41 0.28 -15.19
C GLY A 60 -18.22 -0.43 -15.83
N MET A 61 -17.05 -0.43 -15.20
CA MET A 61 -16.15 -1.56 -15.41
C MET A 61 -16.23 -2.47 -14.19
N ASP A 62 -16.90 -3.61 -14.34
CA ASP A 62 -16.80 -4.75 -13.42
C ASP A 62 -15.36 -5.30 -13.50
N LEU A 63 -14.40 -4.53 -13.01
CA LEU A 63 -13.12 -5.09 -12.66
C LEU A 63 -13.41 -6.10 -11.54
N PHE A 64 -13.13 -7.37 -11.83
CA PHE A 64 -13.00 -8.48 -10.88
C PHE A 64 -12.21 -8.16 -9.59
N GLY A 65 -11.66 -6.95 -9.42
CA GLY A 65 -10.60 -6.55 -8.51
C GLY A 65 -10.96 -6.53 -7.03
N LEU A 66 -12.02 -5.85 -6.57
CA LEU A 66 -12.16 -5.57 -5.12
C LEU A 66 -12.74 -6.72 -4.29
N ARG A 67 -13.89 -7.27 -4.71
CA ARG A 67 -14.37 -8.56 -4.14
C ARG A 67 -13.40 -9.69 -4.47
N GLY A 68 -12.71 -9.58 -5.61
CA GLY A 68 -11.61 -10.46 -5.97
C GLY A 68 -10.48 -10.41 -4.97
N ILE A 69 -10.01 -9.25 -4.51
CA ILE A 69 -8.85 -9.14 -3.60
C ILE A 69 -9.07 -9.95 -2.32
N ARG A 70 -10.24 -9.85 -1.68
CA ARG A 70 -10.54 -10.67 -0.49
C ARG A 70 -10.53 -12.16 -0.82
N LEU A 71 -11.17 -12.56 -1.92
CA LEU A 71 -11.16 -13.94 -2.39
C LEU A 71 -9.74 -14.42 -2.74
N LEU A 72 -8.94 -13.58 -3.39
CA LEU A 72 -7.57 -13.84 -3.82
C LEU A 72 -6.62 -13.99 -2.63
N VAL A 73 -6.80 -13.20 -1.57
CA VAL A 73 -6.06 -13.35 -0.31
C VAL A 73 -6.42 -14.68 0.36
N VAL A 74 -7.71 -15.05 0.39
CA VAL A 74 -8.14 -16.35 0.92
C VAL A 74 -7.61 -17.50 0.06
N LEU A 75 -7.69 -17.39 -1.27
CA LEU A 75 -7.19 -18.39 -2.21
C LEU A 75 -5.68 -18.53 -2.16
N SER A 76 -4.93 -17.43 -1.99
CA SER A 76 -3.47 -17.48 -1.83
C SER A 76 -3.10 -18.17 -0.53
N TYR A 77 -3.83 -17.88 0.56
CA TYR A 77 -3.66 -18.60 1.82
C TYR A 77 -3.92 -20.10 1.66
N LEU A 78 -5.04 -20.49 1.05
CA LEU A 78 -5.35 -21.91 0.80
C LEU A 78 -4.31 -22.58 -0.10
N ALA A 79 -3.85 -21.90 -1.15
CA ALA A 79 -2.80 -22.40 -2.04
C ALA A 79 -1.48 -22.62 -1.30
N THR A 80 -1.14 -21.76 -0.35
CA THR A 80 0.10 -21.91 0.44
C THR A 80 0.02 -23.05 1.44
N MET A 81 -1.13 -23.24 2.09
CA MET A 81 -1.39 -24.42 2.93
C MET A 81 -1.33 -25.71 2.10
N LEU A 82 -1.87 -25.69 0.88
CA LEU A 82 -1.78 -26.81 -0.06
C LEU A 82 -0.33 -27.07 -0.49
N ALA A 83 0.47 -26.02 -0.72
CA ALA A 83 1.90 -26.14 -1.05
C ALA A 83 2.68 -26.84 0.07
N VAL A 84 2.41 -26.47 1.34
CA VAL A 84 3.03 -27.12 2.51
C VAL A 84 2.61 -28.60 2.60
N ALA A 85 1.34 -28.90 2.39
CA ALA A 85 0.85 -30.27 2.38
C ALA A 85 1.49 -31.11 1.26
N LEU A 86 1.65 -30.54 0.06
CA LEU A 86 2.34 -31.19 -1.06
C LEU A 86 3.83 -31.38 -0.78
N ALA A 87 4.50 -30.43 -0.14
CA ALA A 87 5.89 -30.60 0.29
C ALA A 87 6.04 -31.79 1.27
N GLY A 88 5.12 -31.90 2.24
CA GLY A 88 5.06 -33.06 3.15
C GLY A 88 4.82 -34.38 2.43
N LEU A 89 3.88 -34.40 1.47
CA LEU A 89 3.63 -35.55 0.59
C LEU A 89 4.88 -35.93 -0.21
N GLY A 90 5.64 -34.96 -0.71
CA GLY A 90 6.91 -35.20 -1.40
C GLY A 90 7.94 -35.91 -0.52
N CYS A 91 8.04 -35.53 0.76
CA CYS A 91 8.92 -36.20 1.73
C CYS A 91 8.50 -37.66 1.97
N VAL A 92 7.20 -37.93 2.11
CA VAL A 92 6.68 -39.29 2.31
C VAL A 92 6.82 -40.13 1.05
N ALA A 93 6.49 -39.57 -0.12
CA ALA A 93 6.62 -40.19 -1.43
C ALA A 93 8.07 -40.67 -1.67
N SER A 94 9.05 -39.83 -1.30
CA SER A 94 10.47 -40.19 -1.42
C SER A 94 10.87 -41.38 -0.55
N LYS A 95 10.23 -41.61 0.60
CA LYS A 95 10.53 -42.77 1.46
C LYS A 95 9.84 -44.04 0.98
N TRP A 96 8.62 -43.93 0.49
CA TRP A 96 7.78 -45.09 0.17
C TRP A 96 7.97 -45.60 -1.26
N GLN A 97 8.60 -44.82 -2.14
CA GLN A 97 8.86 -45.15 -3.55
C GLN A 97 7.60 -45.56 -4.35
N ALA A 98 6.40 -45.25 -3.84
CA ALA A 98 5.16 -45.51 -4.55
C ALA A 98 4.97 -44.49 -5.67
N ALA A 99 4.57 -44.94 -6.86
CA ALA A 99 4.37 -44.08 -8.02
C ALA A 99 3.23 -43.06 -7.82
N THR A 100 2.16 -43.46 -7.13
CA THR A 100 0.96 -42.63 -6.92
C THR A 100 1.25 -41.29 -6.20
N PRO A 101 1.90 -41.26 -5.02
CA PRO A 101 2.18 -39.99 -4.33
C PRO A 101 3.19 -39.11 -5.08
N ILE A 102 4.09 -39.70 -5.89
CA ILE A 102 5.00 -38.93 -6.76
C ILE A 102 4.20 -38.21 -7.86
N CYS A 103 3.24 -38.90 -8.48
CA CYS A 103 2.37 -38.32 -9.50
C CYS A 103 1.51 -37.17 -8.93
N ILE A 104 0.88 -37.39 -7.76
CA ILE A 104 0.09 -36.37 -7.06
C ILE A 104 0.95 -35.14 -6.72
N TYR A 105 2.16 -35.37 -6.19
CA TYR A 105 3.10 -34.29 -5.89
C TYR A 105 3.44 -33.47 -7.12
N PHE A 106 3.77 -34.13 -8.24
CA PHE A 106 4.14 -33.46 -9.49
C PHE A 106 2.98 -32.63 -10.07
N CYS A 107 1.80 -33.24 -10.22
CA CYS A 107 0.63 -32.55 -10.74
C CYS A 107 0.18 -31.39 -9.84
N GLY A 108 0.16 -31.59 -8.52
CA GLY A 108 -0.18 -30.55 -7.56
C GLY A 108 0.79 -29.38 -7.59
N SER A 109 2.10 -29.66 -7.69
CA SER A 109 3.14 -28.63 -7.80
C SER A 109 2.99 -27.84 -9.10
N ALA A 110 2.67 -28.49 -10.23
CA ALA A 110 2.45 -27.82 -11.50
C ALA A 110 1.23 -26.88 -11.46
N ILE A 111 0.12 -27.33 -10.86
CA ILE A 111 -1.09 -26.51 -10.68
C ILE A 111 -0.79 -25.28 -9.81
N LEU A 112 -0.09 -25.47 -8.70
CA LEU A 112 0.32 -24.37 -7.83
C LEU A 112 1.26 -23.39 -8.54
N ALA A 113 2.20 -23.88 -9.34
CA ALA A 113 3.11 -23.02 -10.11
C ALA A 113 2.33 -22.12 -11.08
N VAL A 114 1.35 -22.67 -11.81
CA VAL A 114 0.47 -21.88 -12.69
C VAL A 114 -0.34 -20.87 -11.88
N PHE A 115 -0.91 -21.28 -10.74
CA PHE A 115 -1.65 -20.38 -9.86
C PHE A 115 -0.80 -19.20 -9.39
N PHE A 116 0.39 -19.44 -8.84
CA PHE A 116 1.28 -18.38 -8.37
C PHE A 116 1.78 -17.49 -9.51
N PHE A 117 1.99 -18.04 -10.71
CA PHE A 117 2.33 -17.25 -11.89
C PHE A 117 1.19 -16.30 -12.28
N CYS A 118 -0.06 -16.77 -12.29
CA CYS A 118 -1.23 -15.92 -12.52
C CYS A 118 -1.38 -14.85 -11.43
N MET A 119 -1.18 -15.20 -10.16
CA MET A 119 -1.21 -14.26 -9.04
C MET A 119 -0.12 -13.18 -9.17
N PHE A 120 1.08 -13.55 -9.60
CA PHE A 120 2.15 -12.60 -9.85
C PHE A 120 1.78 -11.62 -10.98
N GLY A 121 1.23 -12.11 -12.10
CA GLY A 121 0.74 -11.26 -13.18
C GLY A 121 -0.36 -10.30 -12.73
N GLN A 122 -1.30 -10.78 -11.90
CA GLN A 122 -2.34 -9.95 -11.28
C GLN A 122 -1.75 -8.88 -10.35
N ALA A 123 -0.74 -9.22 -9.53
CA ALA A 123 -0.10 -8.27 -8.62
C ALA A 123 0.64 -7.15 -9.39
N VAL A 124 1.38 -7.51 -10.44
CA VAL A 124 2.10 -6.53 -11.28
C VAL A 124 1.12 -5.59 -12.00
N THR A 125 0.07 -6.16 -12.59
CA THR A 125 -0.96 -5.34 -13.27
C THR A 125 -1.72 -4.45 -12.29
N PHE A 126 -2.03 -4.96 -11.10
CA PHE A 126 -2.67 -4.18 -10.05
C PHE A 126 -1.80 -3.01 -9.61
N SER A 127 -0.50 -3.20 -9.40
CA SER A 127 0.42 -2.10 -9.05
C SER A 127 0.43 -1.01 -10.13
N ALA A 128 0.52 -1.41 -11.40
CA ALA A 128 0.60 -0.47 -12.52
C ALA A 128 -0.70 0.33 -12.73
N VAL A 129 -1.85 -0.22 -12.35
CA VAL A 129 -3.17 0.45 -12.47
C VAL A 129 -3.49 1.24 -11.20
N LEU A 130 -3.15 0.74 -10.02
CA LEU A 130 -3.52 1.35 -8.75
C LEU A 130 -2.75 2.65 -8.49
N GLU A 131 -1.44 2.66 -8.76
CA GLU A 131 -0.59 3.81 -8.51
C GLU A 131 -1.11 5.12 -9.15
N PRO A 132 -1.43 5.18 -10.46
CA PRO A 132 -1.94 6.40 -11.07
C PRO A 132 -3.33 6.80 -10.57
N VAL A 133 -4.15 5.85 -10.12
CA VAL A 133 -5.48 6.15 -9.55
C VAL A 133 -5.32 6.81 -8.19
N ILE A 134 -4.47 6.25 -7.32
CA ILE A 134 -4.15 6.84 -6.02
C ILE A 134 -3.56 8.23 -6.20
N GLU A 135 -2.61 8.40 -7.13
CA GLU A 135 -1.98 9.69 -7.37
C GLU A 135 -3.00 10.74 -7.84
N ARG A 136 -3.84 10.39 -8.82
CA ARG A 136 -4.88 11.30 -9.33
C ARG A 136 -5.87 11.71 -8.24
N GLN A 137 -6.33 10.77 -7.43
CA GLN A 137 -7.25 11.06 -6.35
C GLN A 137 -6.60 11.86 -5.23
N GLY A 138 -5.35 11.53 -4.87
CA GLY A 138 -4.57 12.30 -3.91
C GLY A 138 -4.41 13.75 -4.36
N GLN A 139 -4.08 13.99 -5.64
CA GLN A 139 -3.97 15.34 -6.19
C GLN A 139 -5.30 16.11 -6.17
N GLU A 140 -6.43 15.42 -6.33
CA GLU A 140 -7.77 16.00 -6.30
C GLU A 140 -8.22 16.34 -4.87
N PHE A 141 -8.11 15.40 -3.93
CA PHE A 141 -8.46 15.62 -2.52
C PHE A 141 -7.54 16.62 -1.85
N CYS A 142 -6.25 16.63 -2.21
CA CYS A 142 -5.25 17.57 -1.73
C CYS A 142 -5.07 18.78 -2.66
N ASN A 143 -6.06 19.08 -3.50
CA ASN A 143 -6.12 20.37 -4.17
C ASN A 143 -6.52 21.45 -3.16
N ALA A 144 -5.74 22.52 -3.04
CA ALA A 144 -5.97 23.57 -2.06
C ALA A 144 -7.43 24.07 -2.04
N THR A 145 -8.06 24.28 -3.21
CA THR A 145 -9.45 24.77 -3.28
C THR A 145 -10.48 23.70 -2.86
N LEU A 146 -10.29 22.46 -3.32
CA LEU A 146 -11.24 21.37 -3.07
C LEU A 146 -11.11 20.80 -1.65
N HIS A 147 -9.89 20.71 -1.13
CA HIS A 147 -9.61 20.25 0.23
C HIS A 147 -10.39 21.07 1.27
N TRP A 148 -10.41 22.39 1.12
CA TRP A 148 -11.21 23.27 1.98
C TRP A 148 -12.70 22.99 1.84
N THR A 149 -13.17 22.76 0.62
CA THR A 149 -14.58 22.45 0.37
C THR A 149 -14.98 21.12 1.04
N TYR A 150 -14.17 20.07 0.88
CA TYR A 150 -14.43 18.76 1.48
C TYR A 150 -14.35 18.78 3.01
N SER A 151 -13.29 19.37 3.57
CA SER A 151 -13.11 19.45 5.03
C SER A 151 -14.23 20.23 5.70
N ALA A 152 -14.66 21.31 5.06
CA ALA A 152 -15.70 22.16 5.60
C ALA A 152 -17.09 21.48 5.45
N ALA A 153 -17.34 20.75 4.35
CA ALA A 153 -18.55 19.93 4.17
C ALA A 153 -18.61 18.74 5.17
N LEU A 154 -17.47 18.10 5.46
CA LEU A 154 -17.32 17.05 6.47
C LEU A 154 -17.36 17.59 7.91
N ARG A 155 -17.36 18.92 8.09
CA ARG A 155 -17.29 19.61 9.40
C ARG A 155 -16.07 19.22 10.22
N CYS A 156 -14.92 19.05 9.57
CA CYS A 156 -13.67 18.76 10.24
C CYS A 156 -13.27 19.93 11.14
N SER A 157 -12.84 19.63 12.37
CA SER A 157 -12.36 20.62 13.34
C SER A 157 -10.96 21.12 13.02
N MET A 158 -10.62 21.29 11.74
CA MET A 158 -9.32 21.81 11.37
C MET A 158 -9.23 23.25 11.85
N SER A 159 -8.27 23.50 12.75
CA SER A 159 -7.99 24.77 13.38
C SER A 159 -7.38 25.74 12.37
N VAL A 160 -8.15 26.10 11.36
CA VAL A 160 -7.72 27.01 10.32
C VAL A 160 -8.34 28.34 10.67
N PRO A 161 -7.53 29.37 10.95
CA PRO A 161 -8.04 30.69 11.28
C PRO A 161 -8.96 31.12 10.14
N SER A 162 -10.23 31.38 10.43
CA SER A 162 -11.22 31.83 9.44
C SER A 162 -10.75 33.08 8.66
N ALA A 163 -9.74 33.78 9.16
CA ALA A 163 -9.06 34.91 8.54
C ALA A 163 -8.17 34.57 7.32
N ALA A 164 -7.81 33.31 7.09
CA ALA A 164 -6.93 32.90 5.98
C ALA A 164 -7.68 32.46 4.70
N LEU A 165 -9.00 32.30 4.78
CA LEU A 165 -9.81 31.95 3.62
C LEU A 165 -10.11 33.21 2.80
N PRO A 166 -9.78 33.25 1.50
CA PRO A 166 -10.12 34.38 0.63
C PRO A 166 -11.63 34.65 0.70
N ALA A 167 -12.01 35.89 1.01
CA ALA A 167 -13.41 36.32 1.04
C ALA A 167 -14.05 36.03 -0.33
N GLY A 168 -14.91 35.01 -0.40
CA GLY A 168 -15.51 34.51 -1.64
C GLY A 168 -15.31 33.01 -1.93
N MET A 169 -14.35 32.35 -1.27
CA MET A 169 -14.29 30.87 -1.24
C MET A 169 -15.23 30.25 -0.19
N ALA A 170 -16.02 31.07 0.48
CA ALA A 170 -16.97 30.65 1.49
C ALA A 170 -18.08 29.80 0.86
N MET A 171 -17.83 28.50 0.72
CA MET A 171 -18.80 27.42 0.82
C MET A 171 -20.06 27.50 -0.07
N THR A 172 -20.12 28.38 -1.07
CA THR A 172 -21.34 28.56 -1.86
C THR A 172 -21.43 27.47 -2.93
N LYS A 173 -21.91 26.32 -2.43
CA LYS A 173 -22.42 25.13 -3.13
C LYS A 173 -21.36 24.15 -3.60
N CYS A 174 -21.00 23.24 -2.68
CA CYS A 174 -20.65 21.86 -3.04
C CYS A 174 -21.82 21.30 -3.87
N GLY A 175 -21.61 21.13 -5.19
CA GLY A 175 -22.62 20.55 -6.08
C GLY A 175 -22.91 19.09 -5.76
N ASP A 176 -23.87 18.47 -6.44
CA ASP A 176 -24.29 17.08 -6.15
C ASP A 176 -23.12 16.09 -6.23
N GLU A 177 -22.23 16.24 -7.20
CA GLU A 177 -21.01 15.41 -7.31
C GLU A 177 -20.07 15.58 -6.10
N CYS A 178 -19.92 16.82 -5.61
CA CYS A 178 -19.12 17.10 -4.43
C CYS A 178 -19.76 16.50 -3.18
N LEU A 179 -21.10 16.59 -3.03
CA LEU A 179 -21.82 15.99 -1.91
C LEU A 179 -21.73 14.46 -1.93
N GLN A 180 -21.81 13.84 -3.11
CA GLN A 180 -21.64 12.40 -3.27
C GLN A 180 -20.24 11.96 -2.81
N ARG A 181 -19.20 12.73 -3.15
CA ARG A 181 -17.82 12.49 -2.69
C ARG A 181 -17.64 12.74 -1.20
N VAL A 182 -18.31 13.74 -0.62
CA VAL A 182 -18.30 14.01 0.82
C VAL A 182 -18.95 12.88 1.60
N GLU A 183 -20.12 12.40 1.16
CA GLU A 183 -20.79 11.26 1.79
C GLU A 183 -19.91 10.02 1.77
N LEU A 184 -19.24 9.80 0.65
CA LEU A 184 -18.31 8.70 0.46
C LEU A 184 -17.08 8.84 1.38
N LEU A 185 -16.42 9.99 1.40
CA LEU A 185 -15.34 10.28 2.35
C LEU A 185 -15.81 10.05 3.79
N GLN A 186 -17.01 10.48 4.15
CA GLN A 186 -17.58 10.30 5.48
C GLN A 186 -17.72 8.82 5.88
N ARG A 187 -18.10 7.94 4.94
CA ARG A 187 -18.17 6.50 5.18
C ARG A 187 -16.79 5.85 5.35
N LEU A 188 -15.74 6.47 4.82
CA LEU A 188 -14.38 5.91 4.79
C LEU A 188 -13.45 6.46 5.87
N GLY A 189 -13.98 7.20 6.85
CA GLY A 189 -13.20 7.77 7.95
C GLY A 189 -13.26 9.30 8.01
N GLY A 190 -13.91 9.94 7.03
CA GLY A 190 -14.21 11.37 7.03
C GLY A 190 -12.95 12.22 7.14
N CYS A 191 -12.87 12.97 8.23
CA CYS A 191 -11.77 13.91 8.48
C CYS A 191 -10.42 13.23 8.69
N ASP A 192 -10.39 12.06 9.33
CA ASP A 192 -9.14 11.34 9.59
C ASP A 192 -8.50 10.85 8.29
N LEU A 193 -9.31 10.36 7.35
CA LEU A 193 -8.84 9.95 6.04
C LEU A 193 -8.31 11.14 5.24
N LEU A 194 -9.06 12.25 5.23
CA LEU A 194 -8.65 13.47 4.52
C LEU A 194 -7.32 14.02 5.09
N ASP A 195 -7.15 13.98 6.40
CA ASP A 195 -5.91 14.38 7.08
C ASP A 195 -4.72 13.48 6.71
N VAL A 196 -4.91 12.16 6.73
CA VAL A 196 -3.87 11.19 6.35
C VAL A 196 -3.46 11.35 4.89
N LEU A 197 -4.41 11.59 3.98
CA LEU A 197 -4.13 11.76 2.54
C LEU A 197 -3.34 13.03 2.25
N CYS A 198 -3.57 14.11 3.00
CA CYS A 198 -3.06 15.44 2.64
C CYS A 198 -2.04 16.05 3.60
N HIS A 199 -1.84 15.52 4.81
CA HIS A 199 -0.96 16.12 5.82
C HIS A 199 0.11 15.18 6.36
N ARG A 200 0.19 13.92 5.89
CA ARG A 200 1.24 12.97 6.28
C ARG A 200 2.20 12.69 5.15
N TYR A 201 3.16 13.59 4.97
CA TYR A 201 4.17 13.44 3.94
C TYR A 201 5.33 12.54 4.39
N ALA A 202 5.79 11.67 3.48
CA ALA A 202 7.10 11.05 3.60
C ALA A 202 8.15 12.05 3.13
N TYR A 203 9.09 12.38 4.01
CA TYR A 203 10.17 13.31 3.73
C TYR A 203 11.46 12.57 3.45
N GLU A 204 12.11 12.90 2.34
CA GLU A 204 13.46 12.47 2.02
C GLU A 204 14.44 13.59 2.42
N SER A 205 15.48 13.24 3.18
CA SER A 205 16.51 14.20 3.58
C SER A 205 17.50 14.42 2.44
N LEU A 206 17.65 15.66 2.00
CA LEU A 206 18.63 16.08 0.99
C LEU A 206 19.95 16.56 1.60
N GLY A 207 20.11 16.44 2.92
CA GLY A 207 21.25 16.99 3.66
C GLY A 207 21.08 18.48 3.99
N THR A 208 22.00 19.03 4.80
CA THR A 208 21.97 20.44 5.28
C THR A 208 20.67 20.86 5.98
N GLY A 209 19.91 19.90 6.53
CA GLY A 209 18.62 20.15 7.18
C GLY A 209 17.46 20.38 6.21
N MET A 210 17.65 20.11 4.91
CA MET A 210 16.57 20.15 3.92
C MET A 210 15.89 18.78 3.82
N CYS A 211 14.57 18.79 3.89
CA CYS A 211 13.69 17.64 3.76
C CYS A 211 12.64 17.94 2.70
N VAL A 212 12.54 17.11 1.67
CA VAL A 212 11.63 17.30 0.55
C VAL A 212 10.61 16.18 0.53
N VAL A 213 9.37 16.49 0.21
CA VAL A 213 8.32 15.48 0.03
C VAL A 213 8.65 14.65 -1.19
N GLU A 214 8.63 13.33 -1.03
CA GLU A 214 8.96 12.38 -2.11
C GLU A 214 8.20 12.73 -3.40
N GLY A 215 8.94 12.87 -4.52
CA GLY A 215 8.39 13.25 -5.83
C GLY A 215 8.31 14.75 -6.12
N ALA A 216 8.63 15.65 -5.18
CA ALA A 216 8.67 17.09 -5.47
C ALA A 216 9.93 17.47 -6.30
N ILE A 217 9.71 17.95 -7.52
CA ILE A 217 10.76 18.10 -8.56
C ILE A 217 11.68 19.31 -8.31
N LYS A 218 11.33 20.25 -7.41
CA LYS A 218 12.17 21.36 -6.92
C LYS A 218 11.38 22.14 -5.87
N ALA A 219 11.98 22.40 -4.71
CA ALA A 219 11.46 23.35 -3.76
C ALA A 219 11.28 24.71 -4.44
N SER A 220 10.03 25.19 -4.49
CA SER A 220 9.68 26.50 -5.02
C SER A 220 10.50 27.61 -4.36
N ASN A 221 10.80 28.70 -5.08
CA ASN A 221 11.46 29.89 -4.53
C ASN A 221 10.58 30.63 -3.48
N HIS A 222 9.34 30.20 -3.28
CA HIS A 222 8.41 30.77 -2.30
C HIS A 222 8.53 30.08 -0.94
N ALA A 223 9.72 30.21 -0.34
CA ALA A 223 9.95 29.74 1.01
C ALA A 223 9.35 30.71 2.04
N ILE A 224 8.45 30.23 2.89
CA ILE A 224 8.00 31.00 4.05
C ILE A 224 9.00 30.77 5.16
N LYS A 225 9.74 31.81 5.50
CA LYS A 225 10.79 31.79 6.52
C LYS A 225 10.25 32.23 7.86
N SER A 226 10.72 31.58 8.92
CA SER A 226 10.53 32.05 10.28
C SER A 226 11.21 33.40 10.49
N TYR A 227 10.70 34.22 11.40
CA TYR A 227 11.31 35.50 11.72
C TYR A 227 12.69 35.30 12.37
N PRO A 228 13.66 36.19 12.11
CA PRO A 228 14.97 36.13 12.77
C PRO A 228 14.79 36.20 14.28
N GLY A 229 15.44 35.30 15.03
CA GLY A 229 15.37 35.26 16.49
C GLY A 229 14.23 34.43 17.08
N GLN A 230 13.36 33.86 16.24
CA GLN A 230 12.35 32.90 16.68
C GLN A 230 13.01 31.51 16.76
N GLN A 231 13.22 30.99 17.97
CA GLN A 231 13.80 29.67 18.20
C GLN A 231 12.75 28.59 17.87
N ILE A 232 12.74 28.10 16.64
CA ILE A 232 11.81 27.06 16.19
C ILE A 232 12.52 25.72 16.21
N SER A 233 11.88 24.67 16.72
CA SER A 233 12.41 23.31 16.66
C SER A 233 12.16 22.68 15.29
N GLU A 234 13.00 21.72 14.88
CA GLU A 234 12.81 20.97 13.64
C GLU A 234 11.41 20.31 13.57
N GLN A 235 10.94 19.77 14.70
CA GLN A 235 9.60 19.16 14.79
C GLN A 235 8.49 20.17 14.49
N CYS A 236 8.62 21.42 14.94
CA CYS A 236 7.66 22.48 14.59
C CYS A 236 7.77 22.87 13.11
N CYS A 237 8.96 22.85 12.53
CA CYS A 237 9.17 23.13 11.11
C CYS A 237 8.49 22.08 10.22
N LYS A 238 8.69 20.81 10.57
CA LYS A 238 8.00 19.68 9.94
C LYS A 238 6.50 19.80 10.09
N LEU A 239 5.99 20.04 11.30
CA LEU A 239 4.56 20.22 11.55
C LEU A 239 3.97 21.40 10.77
N ALA A 240 4.70 22.50 10.62
CA ALA A 240 4.28 23.65 9.82
C ALA A 240 4.16 23.33 8.33
N CYS A 241 4.95 22.37 7.83
CA CYS A 241 4.84 21.82 6.48
C CYS A 241 3.67 20.83 6.39
N ASP A 242 3.56 19.87 7.32
CA ASP A 242 2.48 18.88 7.38
C ASP A 242 1.09 19.54 7.43
N THR A 243 0.94 20.68 8.13
CA THR A 243 -0.33 21.42 8.21
C THR A 243 -0.73 22.17 6.94
N ARG A 244 0.14 22.22 5.92
CA ARG A 244 -0.12 22.90 4.65
C ARG A 244 -0.37 21.89 3.54
N VAL A 245 -1.56 21.99 2.95
CA VAL A 245 -1.91 21.24 1.74
C VAL A 245 -0.92 21.60 0.62
N ARG A 246 -0.20 20.59 0.10
CA ARG A 246 0.85 20.67 -0.94
C ARG A 246 2.18 21.25 -0.47
N CYS A 247 2.54 21.08 0.80
CA CYS A 247 3.92 21.37 1.18
C CYS A 247 4.88 20.51 0.35
N GLN A 248 5.89 21.14 -0.24
CA GLN A 248 6.92 20.47 -1.05
C GLN A 248 8.10 20.04 -0.21
N GLY A 249 8.27 20.62 0.97
CA GLY A 249 9.36 20.31 1.87
C GLY A 249 9.58 21.39 2.92
N TYR A 250 10.52 21.14 3.81
CA TYR A 250 11.01 22.14 4.74
C TYR A 250 12.54 22.13 4.80
N ALA A 251 13.13 23.27 5.12
CA ALA A 251 14.54 23.41 5.46
C ALA A 251 14.65 23.93 6.88
N TYR A 252 15.41 23.21 7.70
CA TYR A 252 15.70 23.57 9.07
C TYR A 252 17.19 23.84 9.24
N ASP A 253 17.54 25.08 9.58
CA ASP A 253 18.90 25.46 9.92
C ASP A 253 19.09 25.32 11.44
N ALA A 254 19.83 24.29 11.87
CA ALA A 254 20.09 24.02 13.27
C ALA A 254 20.95 25.09 13.97
N VAL A 255 21.75 25.86 13.22
CA VAL A 255 22.64 26.89 13.78
C VAL A 255 21.83 28.15 14.10
N ASN A 256 21.02 28.60 13.13
CA ASN A 256 20.20 29.80 13.29
C ASN A 256 18.82 29.51 13.88
N GLN A 257 18.45 28.24 14.07
CA GLN A 257 17.13 27.77 14.47
C GLN A 257 16.01 28.34 13.61
N THR A 258 16.30 28.47 12.31
CA THR A 258 15.34 29.03 11.34
C THR A 258 14.69 27.91 10.54
N CYS A 259 13.40 28.09 10.28
CA CYS A 259 12.59 27.18 9.49
C CYS A 259 12.18 27.87 8.18
N SER A 260 12.31 27.16 7.06
CA SER A 260 11.79 27.56 5.77
C SER A 260 10.87 26.46 5.25
N VAL A 261 9.62 26.77 4.92
CA VAL A 261 8.66 25.81 4.36
C VAL A 261 8.42 26.16 2.89
N PHE A 262 8.44 25.16 2.01
CA PHE A 262 8.32 25.30 0.55
C PHE A 262 7.01 24.75 0.01
#